data_AF-A0AAV4E1P1-F1
#
_entry.id   AF-A0AAV4E1P1-F1
#
_cell.length_a   1.000
_cell.length_b   1.000
_cell.length_c   1.000
_cell.angle_alpha   90.00
_cell.angle_beta   90.00
_cell.angle_gamma   90.00
#
_symmetry.space_group_name_H-M   'P 1'
#
loop_
_entity.id
_entity.type
_entity.pdbx_description
1 polymer ?
#
loop_
_entity_poly.entity_id
_entity_poly.type
_entity_poly.pdbx_seq_one_letter_code
_entity_poly.pdbx_strand_id
1 'polypeptide(L)'
;MADVEKQLQKLIKVGGKMGMHGEELRKWADKQLEDERQAKREEREALTLRIKEEREKIKEQAALAEKQIELERLRSVNSTPQAASPALSEGSPPVRSSLVKSPQLPCFEEAKDQIDSYLLRFERYASVNGWNRSDWAIHLSAFLKGKA
;
A
#
# COMPACT_ATOMS: atom_id res chain seq x y z
N MET A 1 -36.39 -24.36 -11.99
CA MET A 1 -37.28 -25.52 -12.14
C MET A 1 -36.86 -26.41 -13.31
N ALA A 2 -36.72 -25.86 -14.53
CA ALA A 2 -36.34 -26.64 -15.72
C ALA A 2 -35.00 -27.41 -15.61
N ASP A 3 -33.97 -26.86 -14.95
CA ASP A 3 -32.70 -27.58 -14.77
C ASP A 3 -32.79 -28.77 -13.80
N VAL A 4 -33.64 -28.65 -12.77
CA VAL A 4 -33.82 -29.73 -11.77
C VAL A 4 -34.54 -30.91 -12.41
N GLU A 5 -35.56 -30.66 -13.24
CA GLU A 5 -36.22 -31.72 -14.01
C GLU A 5 -35.28 -32.41 -15.01
N LYS A 6 -34.43 -31.64 -15.71
CA LYS A 6 -33.42 -32.22 -16.61
C LYS A 6 -32.40 -33.09 -15.86
N GLN A 7 -31.94 -32.64 -14.70
CA GLN A 7 -31.04 -33.43 -13.86
C GLN A 7 -31.71 -34.70 -13.33
N LEU A 8 -32.96 -34.63 -12.87
CA LEU A 8 -33.70 -35.78 -12.40
C LEU A 8 -33.90 -36.81 -13.52
N GLN A 9 -34.26 -36.38 -14.73
CA GLN A 9 -34.37 -37.26 -15.88
C GLN A 9 -33.01 -37.90 -16.25
N LYS A 10 -31.91 -37.16 -16.15
CA LYS A 10 -30.55 -37.68 -16.37
C LYS A 10 -30.21 -38.75 -15.33
N LEU A 11 -30.48 -38.49 -14.04
CA LEU A 11 -30.25 -39.43 -12.94
C LEU A 11 -31.08 -40.71 -13.16
N ILE A 12 -32.38 -40.60 -13.41
CA ILE A 12 -33.27 -41.74 -13.68
C ILE A 12 -32.75 -42.58 -14.87
N LYS A 13 -32.28 -41.93 -15.95
CA LYS A 13 -31.72 -42.61 -17.12
C LYS A 13 -30.40 -43.33 -16.81
N VAL A 14 -29.55 -42.74 -15.95
CA VAL A 14 -28.28 -43.35 -15.52
C VAL A 14 -28.54 -44.53 -14.60
N GLY A 15 -29.38 -44.38 -13.57
CA GLY A 15 -29.68 -45.47 -12.64
C GLY A 15 -30.42 -46.63 -13.31
N GLY A 16 -31.28 -46.36 -14.30
CA GLY A 16 -31.89 -47.40 -15.12
C GLY A 16 -30.85 -48.21 -15.93
N LYS A 17 -29.80 -47.55 -16.46
CA LYS A 17 -28.67 -48.25 -17.11
C LYS A 17 -27.81 -49.06 -16.13
N MET A 18 -27.82 -48.69 -14.85
CA MET A 18 -27.14 -49.42 -13.78
C MET A 18 -27.96 -50.61 -13.26
N GLY A 19 -29.14 -50.87 -13.84
CA GLY A 19 -30.01 -51.97 -13.44
C GLY A 19 -30.86 -51.68 -12.19
N MET A 20 -30.91 -50.43 -11.73
CA MET A 20 -31.78 -50.02 -10.63
C MET A 20 -33.18 -49.71 -11.17
N HIS A 21 -34.22 -50.21 -10.50
CA HIS A 21 -35.60 -50.08 -10.96
C HIS A 21 -36.52 -49.67 -9.80
N GLY A 22 -37.67 -49.07 -10.15
CA GLY A 22 -38.74 -48.77 -9.19
C GLY A 22 -38.28 -47.90 -8.02
N GLU A 23 -38.46 -48.40 -6.80
CA GLU A 23 -38.15 -47.69 -5.56
C GLU A 23 -36.66 -47.42 -5.36
N GLU A 24 -35.79 -48.35 -5.77
CA GLU A 24 -34.34 -48.23 -5.60
C GLU A 24 -33.78 -47.09 -6.45
N LEU A 25 -34.26 -46.98 -7.69
CA LEU A 25 -33.90 -45.89 -8.59
C LEU A 25 -34.32 -44.52 -8.05
N ARG A 26 -35.51 -44.46 -7.43
CA ARG A 26 -36.05 -43.23 -6.86
C ARG A 26 -35.26 -42.77 -5.64
N LYS A 27 -34.99 -43.69 -4.71
CA LYS A 27 -34.16 -43.44 -3.52
C LYS A 27 -32.74 -43.00 -3.90
N TRP A 28 -32.13 -43.62 -4.91
CA TRP A 28 -30.82 -43.24 -5.41
C TRP A 28 -30.84 -41.84 -6.04
N ALA A 29 -31.81 -41.54 -6.91
CA ALA A 29 -31.92 -40.24 -7.56
C ALA A 29 -32.16 -39.10 -6.55
N ASP A 30 -33.03 -39.33 -5.56
CA ASP A 30 -33.29 -38.37 -4.49
C ASP A 30 -32.03 -38.15 -3.62
N LYS A 31 -31.31 -39.22 -3.30
CA LYS A 31 -30.03 -39.14 -2.57
C LYS A 31 -28.98 -38.34 -3.35
N GLN A 32 -28.83 -38.60 -4.64
CA GLN A 32 -27.88 -37.86 -5.49
C GLN A 32 -28.22 -36.36 -5.56
N LEU A 33 -29.50 -36.03 -5.66
CA LEU A 33 -29.94 -34.64 -5.69
C LEU A 33 -29.69 -33.93 -4.34
N GLU A 34 -29.90 -34.62 -3.22
CA GLU A 34 -29.62 -34.06 -1.90
C GLU A 34 -28.13 -33.92 -1.63
N ASP A 35 -27.31 -34.90 -2.02
CA ASP A 35 -25.85 -34.83 -1.94
C ASP A 35 -25.31 -33.65 -2.76
N GLU A 36 -25.80 -33.45 -3.99
CA GLU A 36 -25.40 -32.31 -4.84
C GLU A 36 -25.85 -30.97 -4.24
N ARG A 37 -27.06 -30.92 -3.69
CA ARG A 37 -27.57 -29.73 -3.01
C ARG A 37 -26.75 -29.43 -1.75
N GLN A 38 -26.37 -30.45 -1.00
CA GLN A 38 -25.54 -30.32 0.19
C GLN A 38 -24.13 -29.85 -0.15
N ALA A 39 -23.46 -30.48 -1.12
CA ALA A 39 -22.15 -30.05 -1.60
C ALA A 39 -22.15 -28.58 -2.04
N LYS A 40 -23.21 -28.15 -2.73
CA LYS A 40 -23.36 -26.74 -3.15
C LYS A 40 -23.59 -25.78 -1.97
N ARG A 41 -24.24 -26.23 -0.90
CA ARG A 41 -24.38 -25.45 0.34
C ARG A 41 -23.03 -25.33 1.04
N GLU A 42 -22.33 -26.44 1.21
CA GLU A 42 -20.99 -26.48 1.84
C GLU A 42 -19.98 -25.63 1.07
N GLU A 43 -19.98 -25.67 -0.27
CA GLU A 43 -19.13 -24.82 -1.11
C GLU A 43 -19.41 -23.33 -0.88
N ARG A 44 -20.69 -22.94 -0.83
CA ARG A 44 -21.09 -21.55 -0.56
C ARG A 44 -20.70 -21.10 0.83
N GLU A 45 -20.86 -21.96 1.83
CA GLU A 45 -20.46 -21.68 3.20
C GLU A 45 -18.94 -21.54 3.31
N ALA A 46 -18.18 -22.45 2.70
CA ALA A 46 -16.72 -22.39 2.64
C ALA A 46 -16.23 -21.11 1.93
N LEU A 47 -16.86 -20.74 0.81
CA LEU A 47 -16.54 -19.50 0.11
C LEU A 47 -16.84 -18.27 0.98
N THR A 48 -18.00 -18.25 1.62
CA THR A 48 -18.40 -17.16 2.52
C THR A 48 -17.44 -17.04 3.70
N LEU A 49 -17.00 -18.17 4.26
CA LEU A 49 -16.03 -18.21 5.35
C LEU A 49 -14.67 -17.66 4.90
N ARG A 50 -14.16 -18.10 3.74
CA ARG A 50 -12.90 -17.58 3.17
C ARG A 50 -12.94 -16.06 2.93
N ILE A 51 -14.04 -15.56 2.37
CA ILE A 51 -14.23 -14.11 2.16
C ILE A 51 -14.24 -13.37 3.50
N LYS A 52 -14.90 -13.91 4.53
CA LYS A 52 -14.90 -13.30 5.87
C LYS A 52 -13.50 -13.28 6.49
N GLU A 53 -12.77 -14.39 6.42
CA GLU A 53 -11.40 -14.49 6.93
C GLU A 53 -10.45 -13.52 6.22
N GLU A 54 -10.54 -13.40 4.89
CA GLU A 54 -9.74 -12.43 4.14
C GLU A 54 -10.07 -10.99 4.55
N ARG A 55 -11.36 -10.65 4.69
CA ARG A 55 -11.78 -9.32 5.13
C ARG A 55 -11.30 -8.99 6.54
N GLU A 56 -11.32 -9.95 7.46
CA GLU A 56 -10.79 -9.77 8.81
C GLU A 56 -9.27 -9.55 8.79
N LYS A 57 -8.52 -10.34 7.98
CA LYS A 57 -7.08 -10.12 7.80
C LYS A 57 -6.76 -8.73 7.24
N ILE A 58 -7.53 -8.26 6.26
CA ILE A 58 -7.35 -6.92 5.67
C ILE A 58 -7.63 -5.84 6.73
N LYS A 59 -8.71 -5.98 7.51
CA LYS A 59 -9.02 -5.03 8.59
C LYS A 59 -7.94 -5.02 9.66
N GLU A 60 -7.43 -6.18 10.06
CA GLU A 60 -6.37 -6.29 11.05
C GLU A 60 -5.08 -5.62 10.54
N GLN A 61 -4.69 -5.88 9.29
CA GLN A 61 -3.55 -5.22 8.66
C GLN A 61 -3.73 -3.70 8.58
N ALA A 62 -4.92 -3.23 8.21
CA ALA A 62 -5.23 -1.80 8.18
C ALA A 62 -5.15 -1.16 9.58
N ALA A 63 -5.69 -1.82 10.60
CA ALA A 63 -5.62 -1.33 11.98
C ALA A 63 -4.19 -1.30 12.52
N LEU A 64 -3.35 -2.27 12.16
CA LEU A 64 -1.92 -2.28 12.50
C LEU A 64 -1.18 -1.15 11.78
N ALA A 65 -1.44 -0.94 10.50
CA ALA A 65 -0.84 0.15 9.73
C ALA A 65 -1.24 1.53 10.29
N GLU A 66 -2.50 1.70 10.65
CA GLU A 66 -3.00 2.93 11.28
C GLU A 66 -2.31 3.19 12.62
N LYS A 67 -2.19 2.16 13.49
CA LYS A 67 -1.45 2.27 14.75
C LYS A 67 0.02 2.60 14.54
N GLN A 68 0.67 2.05 13.51
CA GLN A 68 2.06 2.38 13.20
C GLN A 68 2.21 3.83 12.75
N ILE A 69 1.32 4.32 11.88
CA ILE A 69 1.31 5.72 11.45
C ILE A 69 1.11 6.65 12.66
N GLU A 70 0.20 6.30 13.57
CA GLU A 70 -0.06 7.10 14.77
C GLU A 70 1.13 7.10 15.73
N LEU A 71 1.78 5.95 15.96
CA LEU A 71 3.00 5.88 16.77
C LEU A 71 4.16 6.69 16.16
N GLU A 72 4.32 6.66 14.84
CA GLU A 72 5.35 7.45 14.14
C GLU A 72 5.05 8.96 14.23
N ARG A 73 3.77 9.36 14.13
CA ARG A 73 3.34 10.74 14.36
C ARG A 73 3.63 11.21 15.78
N LEU A 74 3.25 10.40 16.78
CA LEU A 74 3.52 10.71 18.19
C LEU A 74 5.03 10.78 18.46
N ARG A 75 5.83 9.87 17.91
CA ARG A 75 7.30 9.93 17.99
C ARG A 75 7.86 11.22 17.40
N SER A 76 7.37 11.63 16.23
CA SER A 76 7.81 12.85 15.56
C SER A 76 7.43 14.11 16.35
N VAL A 77 6.28 14.12 17.02
CA VAL A 77 5.83 15.24 17.87
C VAL A 77 6.60 15.28 19.21
N ASN A 78 6.87 14.13 19.82
CA ASN A 78 7.60 14.04 21.09
C ASN A 78 9.13 14.17 20.94
N SER A 79 9.67 14.07 19.72
CA SER A 79 11.08 14.33 19.40
C SER A 79 11.35 15.80 19.05
N THR A 80 10.60 16.72 19.66
CA THR A 80 10.98 18.14 19.71
C THR A 80 12.16 18.29 20.69
N PRO A 81 13.34 18.77 20.26
CA PRO A 81 14.46 18.95 21.17
C PRO A 81 14.18 20.12 22.11
N GLN A 82 13.75 19.82 23.34
CA GLN A 82 13.85 20.75 24.45
C GLN A 82 15.30 20.74 24.97
N ALA A 83 16.15 21.54 24.33
CA ALA A 83 17.36 22.07 24.94
C ALA A 83 17.35 23.59 24.78
N ALA A 84 16.70 24.26 25.74
CA ALA A 84 17.14 25.50 26.40
C ALA A 84 15.93 26.29 26.90
N SER A 85 15.77 26.32 28.22
CA SER A 85 14.95 27.32 28.91
C SER A 85 15.56 28.73 28.79
N PRO A 86 14.76 29.80 28.88
CA PRO A 86 15.21 31.17 28.72
C PRO A 86 15.72 31.71 30.06
N ALA A 87 17.03 31.90 30.20
CA ALA A 87 17.58 32.75 31.24
C ALA A 87 17.75 34.16 30.67
N LEU A 88 17.06 35.12 31.30
CA LEU A 88 17.21 36.54 31.10
C LEU A 88 18.68 36.93 31.27
N SER A 89 19.32 37.37 30.18
CA SER A 89 20.56 38.14 30.26
C SER A 89 20.55 39.17 29.15
N GLU A 90 20.19 40.37 29.57
CA GLU A 90 20.39 41.63 28.90
C GLU A 90 21.85 41.73 28.43
N GLY A 91 22.05 42.12 27.16
CA GLY A 91 23.38 42.28 26.57
C GLY A 91 23.53 41.51 25.27
N SER A 92 23.15 42.15 24.17
CA SER A 92 23.67 41.81 22.84
C SER A 92 25.20 41.78 22.90
N PRO A 93 25.79 40.66 22.45
CA PRO A 93 26.62 40.72 21.27
C PRO A 93 26.04 39.79 20.20
N PRO A 94 26.20 40.10 18.90
CA PRO A 94 25.78 39.18 17.86
C PRO A 94 26.59 37.89 18.01
N VAL A 95 25.88 36.80 18.35
CA VAL A 95 26.42 35.45 18.30
C VAL A 95 26.97 35.25 16.89
N ARG A 96 28.28 35.05 16.84
CA ARG A 96 29.00 34.62 15.64
C ARG A 96 28.35 33.31 15.23
N SER A 97 27.45 33.36 14.25
CA SER A 97 27.06 32.17 13.52
C SER A 97 28.36 31.55 13.05
N SER A 98 28.60 30.32 13.46
CA SER A 98 29.66 29.49 12.91
C SER A 98 29.44 29.45 11.39
N LEU A 99 30.16 30.32 10.68
CA LEU A 99 30.31 30.36 9.23
C LEU A 99 31.03 29.07 8.80
N VAL A 100 30.39 27.92 9.00
CA VAL A 100 30.66 26.77 8.15
C VAL A 100 30.07 27.18 6.82
N LYS A 101 30.91 27.82 5.98
CA LYS A 101 30.59 28.11 4.59
C LYS A 101 30.00 26.84 4.01
N SER A 102 28.70 26.85 3.71
CA SER A 102 28.06 25.73 3.05
C SER A 102 28.90 25.39 1.81
N PRO A 103 29.25 24.11 1.59
CA PRO A 103 30.06 23.75 0.45
C PRO A 103 29.34 24.22 -0.81
N GLN A 104 29.94 25.15 -1.55
CA GLN A 104 29.32 25.73 -2.74
C GLN A 104 29.04 24.63 -3.75
N LEU A 105 27.82 24.58 -4.27
CA LEU A 105 27.46 23.66 -5.34
C LEU A 105 28.26 24.01 -6.61
N PRO A 106 29.08 23.09 -7.16
CA PRO A 106 29.76 23.32 -8.42
C PRO A 106 28.75 23.53 -9.55
N CYS A 107 29.09 24.37 -10.54
CA CYS A 107 28.29 24.50 -11.75
C CYS A 107 28.26 23.20 -12.55
N PHE A 108 27.20 23.00 -13.33
CA PHE A 108 27.08 21.85 -14.23
C PHE A 108 28.10 21.94 -15.38
N GLU A 109 28.81 20.84 -15.64
CA GLU A 109 29.71 20.67 -16.79
C GLU A 109 29.23 19.50 -17.65
N GLU A 110 28.63 19.78 -18.82
CA GLU A 110 28.05 18.74 -19.70
C GLU A 110 29.05 17.65 -20.13
N ALA A 111 30.34 17.99 -20.24
CA ALA A 111 31.39 17.04 -20.61
C ALA A 111 31.77 16.05 -19.48
N LYS A 112 31.37 16.31 -18.23
CA LYS A 112 31.81 15.54 -17.05
C LYS A 112 30.67 15.07 -16.16
N ASP A 113 29.61 15.86 -16.03
CA ASP A 113 28.49 15.60 -15.13
C ASP A 113 27.30 15.00 -15.91
N GLN A 114 26.73 13.94 -15.36
CA GLN A 114 25.42 13.43 -15.82
C GLN A 114 24.29 14.28 -15.23
N ILE A 115 23.35 14.72 -16.07
CA ILE A 115 22.31 15.68 -15.68
C ILE A 115 21.47 15.19 -14.49
N ASP A 116 21.05 13.91 -14.48
CA ASP A 116 20.23 13.36 -13.40
C ASP A 116 20.97 13.34 -12.05
N SER A 117 22.27 13.03 -12.09
CA SER A 117 23.13 13.02 -10.89
C SER A 117 23.36 14.44 -10.37
N TYR A 118 23.47 15.41 -11.27
CA TYR A 118 23.60 16.82 -10.93
C TYR A 118 22.33 17.37 -10.29
N LEU A 119 21.15 17.05 -10.82
CA LEU A 119 19.87 17.46 -10.27
C LEU A 119 19.68 16.94 -8.84
N LEU A 120 19.97 15.66 -8.56
CA LEU A 120 19.91 15.11 -7.19
C LEU A 120 20.82 15.87 -6.21
N ARG A 121 22.01 16.30 -6.67
CA ARG A 121 22.94 17.10 -5.86
C ARG A 121 22.37 18.50 -5.61
N PHE A 122 21.76 19.12 -6.62
CA PHE A 122 21.09 20.41 -6.51
C PHE A 122 19.88 20.36 -5.57
N GLU A 123 19.03 19.34 -5.64
CA GLU A 123 17.86 19.21 -4.77
C GLU A 123 18.24 19.08 -3.29
N ARG A 124 19.29 18.29 -3.00
CA ARG A 124 19.85 18.18 -1.65
C ARG A 124 20.42 19.52 -1.18
N TYR A 125 21.12 20.24 -2.06
CA TYR A 125 21.67 21.56 -1.75
C TYR A 125 20.56 22.59 -1.49
N ALA A 126 19.54 22.65 -2.33
CA ALA A 126 18.39 23.55 -2.19
C ALA A 126 17.59 23.25 -0.92
N SER A 127 17.42 21.96 -0.57
CA SER A 127 16.75 21.53 0.65
C SER A 127 17.50 21.96 1.91
N VAL A 128 18.83 21.86 1.92
CA VAL A 128 19.68 22.31 3.05
C VAL A 128 19.67 23.83 3.19
N ASN A 129 19.58 24.57 2.08
CA ASN A 129 19.48 26.03 2.08
C ASN A 129 18.04 26.55 2.30
N GLY A 130 17.06 25.66 2.47
CA GLY A 130 15.67 26.04 2.73
C GLY A 130 14.98 26.74 1.56
N TRP A 131 15.40 26.50 0.32
CA TRP A 131 14.79 27.13 -0.85
C TRP A 131 13.42 26.54 -1.15
N ASN A 132 12.45 27.38 -1.51
CA ASN A 132 11.12 26.95 -1.90
C ASN A 132 11.16 26.27 -3.29
N ARG A 133 10.45 25.15 -3.46
CA ARG A 133 10.47 24.36 -4.71
C ARG A 133 10.07 25.17 -5.94
N SER A 134 9.15 26.13 -5.78
CA SER A 134 8.75 27.05 -6.85
C SER A 134 9.90 27.89 -7.39
N ASP A 135 10.91 28.17 -6.56
CA ASP A 135 12.05 29.00 -6.91
C ASP A 135 13.27 28.17 -7.37
N TRP A 136 13.19 26.83 -7.29
CA TRP A 136 14.31 25.95 -7.64
C TRP A 136 14.76 26.12 -9.08
N ALA A 137 13.82 26.26 -10.02
CA ALA A 137 14.15 26.48 -11.43
C ALA A 137 14.93 27.78 -11.67
N ILE A 138 14.57 28.85 -10.95
CA ILE A 138 15.26 30.15 -11.03
C ILE A 138 16.69 29.99 -10.54
N HIS A 139 16.88 29.36 -9.38
CA HIS A 139 18.21 29.14 -8.81
C HIS A 139 19.04 28.17 -9.64
N LEU A 140 18.44 27.11 -10.16
CA LEU A 140 19.11 26.10 -10.98
C LEU A 140 19.72 26.72 -12.25
N SER A 141 19.00 27.65 -12.89
CA SER A 141 19.48 28.32 -14.10
C SER A 141 20.82 29.06 -13.88
N ALA A 142 21.09 29.57 -12.67
CA ALA A 142 22.35 30.23 -12.33
C ALA A 142 23.55 29.27 -12.22
N PHE A 143 23.31 27.98 -12.02
CA PHE A 143 24.38 26.97 -11.93
C PHE A 143 24.58 26.16 -13.21
N LEU A 144 23.73 26.38 -14.23
CA LEU A 144 23.93 25.84 -15.57
C LEU A 144 24.78 26.84 -16.37
N LYS A 145 26.06 26.53 -16.58
CA LYS A 145 26.95 27.33 -17.41
C LYS A 145 27.13 26.66 -18.76
N GLY A 146 26.77 27.33 -19.85
CA GLY A 146 26.92 26.81 -21.20
C GLY A 146 25.89 27.40 -22.16
N LYS A 147 26.09 27.20 -23.47
CA LYS A 147 25.03 27.43 -24.46
C LYS A 147 24.09 26.22 -24.39
N ALA A 148 22.86 26.46 -23.95
CA ALA A 148 21.77 25.51 -24.14
C ALA A 148 21.40 25.37 -25.62
#